data_AF-A0A2V1C0P9-F1
#
_entry.id   AF-A0A2V1C0P9-F1
#
_cell.length_a   1.000
_cell.length_b   1.000
_cell.length_c   1.000
_cell.angle_alpha   90.00
_cell.angle_beta   90.00
_cell.angle_gamma   90.00
#
_symmetry.space_group_name_H-M   'P 1'
#
loop_
_entity.id
_entity.type
_entity.pdbx_description
1 polymer ?
#
loop_
_entity_poly.entity_id
_entity_poly.type
_entity_poly.pdbx_seq_one_letter_code
_entity_poly.pdbx_strand_id
1 'polypeptide(L)'
;MLSRKKCGSIFINLAFKEWLRRLLGDENYQQLDQAQSVNKISSYDAEGYRMRQLMKRFDIYKRRFRRGHRDIRIDLPEPLENLYLEGRVVDGQITIEYDDMKSFFEPQADNIVELIQGQAEQVEELRTRLRYVLLVGGFAESQYLQQTIQDSLEMRDITLMIPENSWTAVVRGAAIMGIEKSANSSLSRVTENIRSYGISVNVPFSDMRHSRGDRLLDPLINAPMAMGQLVWLVKKGDLILMEKPHEVKIGPINHYFRPENNKSGTVIIYGSDKDELPDRLAHPPDVATAHVVHYDLHDIPLGDFSHQSSAMGSDFYTASMFLVMRTSLESVDVTLLLRERVLYNATFSPHSQLKESSVTSHSETQGLFLQLTIPESDVPYMPSSSRSQLDTSTARPNTYITPRTTNKWRSKIFERLRAPSSSESLVSSPSTSDAFSTKSTVFTKATTMTTATTMTTSIASRIGANIQPTILQVGDMPVPRIYVNSTLDIRGLHDLIRARYTLDIEIWSQRMCRPRDRILIEDKMRRSDVILFNILNVIKSWDKREVWDSSEEYRLFKVIKQRLITGEGKRLWEGHPPWEQ
;
A
#
# COMPACT_ATOMS: atom_id res chain seq x y z
N MET A 1 -12.86 0.94 7.16
CA MET A 1 -13.13 0.11 5.95
C MET A 1 -12.20 0.58 4.85
N LEU A 2 -11.25 -0.24 4.38
CA LEU A 2 -10.42 0.13 3.24
C LEU A 2 -11.10 -0.38 1.97
N SER A 3 -11.71 0.54 1.22
CA SER A 3 -12.06 0.26 -0.18
C SER A 3 -10.78 -0.23 -0.88
N ARG A 4 -10.81 -1.38 -1.58
CA ARG A 4 -9.70 -1.84 -2.43
C ARG A 4 -9.58 -0.94 -3.67
N LYS A 5 -9.37 0.36 -3.46
CA LYS A 5 -9.13 1.35 -4.50
C LYS A 5 -7.82 0.99 -5.16
N LYS A 6 -7.86 0.69 -6.46
CA LYS A 6 -6.65 0.48 -7.25
C LYS A 6 -5.99 1.84 -7.43
N CYS A 7 -4.86 2.04 -6.76
CA CYS A 7 -4.07 3.27 -6.81
C CYS A 7 -2.68 2.94 -7.40
N GLY A 8 -2.09 3.85 -8.19
CA GLY A 8 -0.71 3.64 -8.65
C GLY A 8 -0.29 4.52 -9.81
N SER A 9 1.02 4.53 -10.07
CA SER A 9 1.63 5.38 -11.12
C SER A 9 1.16 5.04 -12.54
N ILE A 10 0.62 3.84 -12.76
CA ILE A 10 0.04 3.45 -14.06
C ILE A 10 -1.20 4.27 -14.41
N PHE A 11 -2.01 4.64 -13.42
CA PHE A 11 -3.21 5.45 -13.65
C PHE A 11 -2.87 6.90 -14.03
N ILE A 12 -1.69 7.38 -13.64
CA ILE A 12 -1.16 8.68 -14.12
C ILE A 12 -0.86 8.60 -15.61
N ASN A 13 -0.28 7.48 -16.07
CA ASN A 13 -0.03 7.25 -17.50
C ASN A 13 -1.34 7.18 -18.29
N LEU A 14 -2.37 6.53 -17.73
CA LEU A 14 -3.70 6.48 -18.34
C LEU A 14 -4.34 7.87 -18.42
N ALA A 15 -4.31 8.64 -17.32
CA ALA A 15 -4.83 10.00 -17.29
C ALA A 15 -4.12 10.92 -18.31
N PHE A 16 -2.80 10.79 -18.45
CA PHE A 16 -2.05 11.50 -19.48
C PHE A 16 -2.50 11.10 -20.90
N LYS A 17 -2.69 9.80 -21.18
CA LYS A 17 -3.18 9.34 -22.49
C LYS A 17 -4.59 9.85 -22.80
N GLU A 18 -5.48 9.84 -21.81
CA GLU A 18 -6.84 10.38 -21.95
C GLU A 18 -6.82 11.90 -22.21
N TRP A 19 -5.99 12.64 -21.48
CA TRP A 19 -5.77 14.07 -21.72
C TRP A 19 -5.20 14.32 -23.11
N LEU A 20 -4.19 13.55 -23.53
CA LEU A 20 -3.55 13.67 -24.84
C LEU A 20 -4.54 13.41 -25.98
N ARG A 21 -5.41 12.39 -25.83
CA ARG A 21 -6.46 12.10 -26.81
C ARG A 21 -7.46 13.25 -26.94
N ARG A 22 -7.87 13.86 -25.82
CA ARG A 22 -8.73 15.06 -25.84
C ARG A 22 -8.05 16.27 -26.47
N LEU A 23 -6.74 16.43 -26.24
CA LEU A 23 -5.95 17.52 -26.80
C LEU A 23 -5.83 17.40 -28.33
N LEU A 24 -5.37 16.24 -28.81
CA LEU A 24 -5.05 15.99 -30.22
C LEU A 24 -6.27 15.67 -31.08
N GLY A 25 -7.34 15.16 -30.47
CA GLY A 25 -8.46 14.55 -31.18
C GLY A 25 -8.18 13.11 -31.60
N ASP A 26 -9.24 12.37 -31.91
CA ASP A 26 -9.18 10.92 -32.16
C ASP A 26 -8.35 10.57 -33.39
N GLU A 27 -8.42 11.36 -34.46
CA GLU A 27 -7.70 11.12 -35.71
C GLU A 27 -6.18 11.23 -35.53
N ASN A 28 -5.71 12.29 -34.87
CA ASN A 28 -4.28 12.48 -34.60
C ASN A 28 -3.79 11.49 -33.55
N TYR A 29 -4.59 11.18 -32.53
CA TYR A 29 -4.21 10.21 -31.50
C TYR A 29 -4.01 8.80 -32.09
N GLN A 30 -4.84 8.38 -33.04
CA GLN A 30 -4.68 7.08 -33.74
C GLN A 30 -3.35 6.96 -34.49
N GLN A 31 -2.75 8.08 -34.91
CA GLN A 31 -1.43 8.09 -35.54
C GLN A 31 -0.31 7.78 -34.52
N LEU A 32 -0.53 8.04 -33.23
CA LEU A 32 0.39 7.71 -32.14
C LEU A 32 0.19 6.28 -31.64
N ASP A 33 -1.07 5.84 -31.51
CA ASP A 33 -1.43 4.53 -31.00
C ASP A 33 -2.69 3.98 -31.69
N GLN A 34 -2.49 3.00 -32.57
CA GLN A 34 -3.57 2.36 -33.33
C GLN A 34 -4.38 1.38 -32.46
N ALA A 35 -3.82 0.93 -31.32
CA ALA A 35 -4.47 0.01 -30.39
C ALA A 35 -5.50 0.77 -29.54
N GLN A 36 -6.70 0.98 -30.08
CA GLN A 36 -7.82 1.60 -29.38
C GLN A 36 -8.39 0.68 -28.31
N SER A 37 -7.85 0.73 -27.09
CA SER A 37 -8.46 0.12 -25.92
C SER A 37 -7.98 0.82 -24.65
N VAL A 38 -8.50 2.02 -24.40
CA VAL A 38 -8.25 2.78 -23.15
C VAL A 38 -8.85 2.08 -21.93
N ASN A 39 -9.79 1.14 -22.15
CA ASN A 39 -10.58 0.49 -21.10
C ASN A 39 -10.14 -0.94 -20.74
N LYS A 40 -9.04 -1.48 -21.27
CA LYS A 40 -8.43 -2.70 -20.74
C LYS A 40 -7.19 -2.36 -19.94
N ILE A 41 -7.27 -2.60 -18.63
CA ILE A 41 -6.13 -2.62 -17.70
C ILE A 41 -5.32 -3.90 -18.01
N SER A 42 -4.74 -3.95 -19.21
CA SER A 42 -3.90 -5.03 -19.72
C SER A 42 -2.47 -4.51 -19.70
N SER A 43 -1.62 -5.13 -18.89
CA SER A 43 -0.18 -4.86 -18.84
C SER A 43 0.56 -5.20 -20.15
N TYR A 44 -0.17 -5.65 -21.19
CA TYR A 44 0.38 -6.19 -22.44
C TYR A 44 -0.30 -5.66 -23.71
N ASP A 45 -1.18 -4.66 -23.62
CA ASP A 45 -1.60 -3.94 -24.83
C ASP A 45 -0.37 -3.13 -25.28
N ALA A 46 0.33 -3.66 -26.29
CA ALA A 46 1.60 -3.12 -26.74
C ALA A 46 1.37 -1.73 -27.35
N GLU A 47 1.56 -0.69 -26.53
CA GLU A 47 1.60 0.71 -26.96
C GLU A 47 2.33 0.81 -28.29
N GLY A 48 1.77 1.49 -29.29
CA GLY A 48 2.45 1.73 -30.56
C GLY A 48 3.86 2.29 -30.36
N TYR A 49 4.78 2.04 -31.30
CA TYR A 49 6.17 2.53 -31.21
C TYR A 49 6.26 4.03 -30.91
N ARG A 50 5.40 4.84 -31.54
CA ARG A 50 5.32 6.29 -31.37
C ARG A 50 4.83 6.67 -29.97
N MET A 51 3.76 6.05 -29.50
CA MET A 51 3.27 6.22 -28.13
C MET A 51 4.38 5.89 -27.10
N ARG A 52 5.14 4.80 -27.29
CA ARG A 52 6.26 4.46 -26.39
C ARG A 52 7.34 5.54 -26.33
N GLN A 53 7.67 6.17 -27.46
CA GLN A 53 8.62 7.29 -27.46
C GLN A 53 8.11 8.47 -26.65
N LEU A 54 6.83 8.82 -26.82
CA LEU A 54 6.19 9.91 -26.10
C LEU A 54 6.08 9.59 -24.59
N MET A 55 5.65 8.38 -24.24
CA MET A 55 5.55 7.90 -22.87
C MET A 55 6.92 7.88 -22.17
N LYS A 56 8.00 7.54 -22.88
CA LYS A 56 9.36 7.60 -22.33
C LYS A 56 9.76 9.03 -21.97
N ARG A 57 9.39 10.02 -22.79
CA ARG A 57 9.61 11.45 -22.48
C ARG A 57 8.75 11.89 -21.30
N PHE A 58 7.45 11.55 -21.33
CA PHE A 58 6.51 11.85 -20.25
C PHE A 58 6.96 11.28 -18.91
N ASP A 59 7.45 10.03 -18.88
CA ASP A 59 7.90 9.36 -17.65
C ASP A 59 9.04 10.10 -16.94
N ILE A 60 9.92 10.78 -17.69
CA ILE A 60 10.99 11.61 -17.11
C ILE A 60 10.39 12.78 -16.34
N TYR A 61 9.41 13.47 -16.93
CA TYR A 61 8.72 14.59 -16.29
C TYR A 61 7.82 14.13 -15.14
N LYS A 62 7.12 13.01 -15.31
CA LYS A 62 6.30 12.36 -14.28
C LYS A 62 7.09 12.08 -13.01
N ARG A 63 8.33 11.58 -13.12
CA ARG A 63 9.19 11.33 -11.95
C ARG A 63 9.65 12.60 -11.23
N ARG A 64 9.84 13.70 -11.98
CA ARG A 64 10.35 14.99 -11.46
C ARG A 64 9.23 15.94 -11.02
N PHE A 65 7.98 15.59 -11.28
CA PHE A 65 6.84 16.43 -10.95
C PHE A 65 6.71 16.63 -9.43
N ARG A 66 6.50 17.89 -9.05
CA ARG A 66 6.40 18.36 -7.67
C ARG A 66 5.48 19.58 -7.63
N ARG A 67 5.04 19.99 -6.43
CA ARG A 67 4.22 21.21 -6.30
C ARG A 67 4.97 22.45 -6.81
N GLY A 68 4.25 23.33 -7.51
CA GLY A 68 4.82 24.53 -8.13
C GLY A 68 5.80 24.26 -9.28
N HIS A 69 5.74 23.08 -9.91
CA HIS A 69 6.51 22.81 -11.13
C HIS A 69 6.02 23.70 -12.28
N ARG A 70 6.93 24.11 -13.16
CA ARG A 70 6.59 24.88 -14.37
C ARG A 70 5.90 24.00 -15.40
N ASP A 71 5.25 24.62 -16.38
CA ASP A 71 4.64 23.90 -17.50
C ASP A 71 5.68 23.05 -18.24
N ILE A 72 5.25 21.87 -18.65
CA ILE A 72 6.08 20.86 -19.29
C ILE A 72 5.80 20.88 -20.79
N ARG A 73 6.85 20.99 -21.59
CA ARG A 73 6.77 20.91 -23.06
C ARG A 73 7.30 19.57 -23.53
N ILE A 74 6.56 18.92 -24.43
CA ILE A 74 6.94 17.63 -25.00
C ILE A 74 6.72 17.67 -26.51
N ASP A 75 7.73 17.28 -27.27
CA ASP A 75 7.61 17.19 -28.73
C ASP A 75 6.92 15.87 -29.12
N LEU A 76 5.97 15.95 -30.04
CA LEU A 76 5.30 14.81 -30.63
C LEU A 76 6.23 14.10 -31.63
N PRO A 77 6.15 12.76 -31.74
CA PRO A 77 6.91 12.02 -32.75
C PRO A 77 6.28 12.17 -34.15
N GLU A 78 7.07 11.88 -35.19
CA GLU A 78 6.57 11.69 -36.56
C GLU A 78 5.34 10.76 -36.59
N PRO A 79 4.28 11.06 -37.36
CA PRO A 79 4.16 12.14 -38.36
C PRO A 79 3.66 13.49 -37.79
N LEU A 80 3.46 13.61 -36.48
CA LEU A 80 2.84 14.78 -35.85
C LEU A 80 3.85 15.89 -35.46
N GLU A 81 5.09 15.79 -35.94
CA GLU A 81 6.18 16.71 -35.62
C GLU A 81 5.94 18.16 -36.08
N ASN A 82 5.11 18.36 -37.10
CA ASN A 82 4.75 19.69 -37.62
C ASN A 82 3.25 20.00 -37.38
N LEU A 83 2.60 19.26 -36.47
CA LEU A 83 1.18 19.44 -36.19
C LEU A 83 0.94 20.81 -35.57
N TYR A 84 0.02 21.59 -36.16
CA TYR A 84 -0.46 22.83 -35.57
C TYR A 84 -1.95 22.70 -35.25
N LEU A 85 -2.28 22.86 -33.97
CA LEU A 85 -3.65 22.95 -33.47
C LEU A 85 -3.77 24.22 -32.65
N GLU A 86 -4.57 25.17 -33.11
CA GLU A 86 -4.70 26.48 -32.48
C GLU A 86 -5.02 26.36 -30.98
N GLY A 87 -4.19 27.00 -30.15
CA GLY A 87 -4.30 26.98 -28.69
C GLY A 87 -4.03 25.62 -28.01
N ARG A 88 -3.57 24.60 -28.74
CA ARG A 88 -3.36 23.23 -28.21
C ARG A 88 -1.99 22.65 -28.53
N VAL A 89 -1.54 22.78 -29.77
CA VAL A 89 -0.27 22.22 -30.28
C VAL A 89 0.37 23.25 -31.20
N VAL A 90 1.64 23.57 -30.94
CA VAL A 90 2.41 24.53 -31.75
C VAL A 90 3.64 23.81 -32.28
N ASP A 91 3.74 23.67 -33.60
CA ASP A 91 4.89 23.03 -34.27
C ASP A 91 5.23 21.64 -33.71
N GLY A 92 4.19 20.80 -33.59
CA GLY A 92 4.30 19.46 -33.02
C GLY A 92 4.63 19.40 -31.53
N GLN A 93 4.64 20.52 -30.81
CA GLN A 93 4.91 20.56 -29.38
C GLN A 93 3.62 20.70 -28.57
N ILE A 94 3.42 19.80 -27.60
CA ILE A 94 2.35 19.88 -26.61
C ILE A 94 2.87 20.56 -25.34
N THR A 95 2.02 21.37 -24.71
CA THR A 95 2.30 21.95 -23.38
C THR A 95 1.34 21.33 -22.37
N ILE A 96 1.89 20.72 -21.32
CA ILE A 96 1.17 20.24 -20.15
C ILE A 96 1.30 21.33 -19.08
N GLU A 97 0.21 22.01 -18.77
CA GLU A 97 0.19 23.00 -17.70
C GLU A 97 0.35 22.34 -16.33
N TYR A 98 0.76 23.12 -15.32
CA TYR A 98 0.86 22.63 -13.95
C TYR A 98 -0.45 21.97 -13.47
N ASP A 99 -1.58 22.62 -13.70
CA ASP A 99 -2.88 22.13 -13.24
C ASP A 99 -3.34 20.86 -13.97
N ASP A 100 -3.01 20.71 -15.25
CA ASP A 100 -3.23 19.48 -16.00
C ASP A 100 -2.39 18.34 -15.42
N MET A 101 -1.08 18.55 -15.26
CA MET A 101 -0.20 17.54 -14.68
C MET A 101 -0.63 17.17 -13.26
N LYS A 102 -1.01 18.17 -12.45
CA LYS A 102 -1.57 17.97 -11.11
C LYS A 102 -2.81 17.10 -11.16
N SER A 103 -3.73 17.33 -12.10
CA SER A 103 -4.97 16.56 -12.24
C SER A 103 -4.73 15.07 -12.52
N PHE A 104 -3.59 14.71 -13.12
CA PHE A 104 -3.23 13.30 -13.34
C PHE A 104 -2.81 12.61 -12.03
N PHE A 105 -2.23 13.34 -11.09
CA PHE A 105 -1.71 12.82 -9.82
C PHE A 105 -2.73 12.90 -8.68
N GLU A 106 -3.50 13.99 -8.58
CA GLU A 106 -4.39 14.30 -7.45
C GLU A 106 -5.32 13.12 -7.10
N PRO A 107 -6.04 12.48 -8.04
CA PRO A 107 -6.90 11.34 -7.71
C PRO A 107 -6.12 10.16 -7.11
N GLN A 108 -4.90 9.92 -7.57
CA GLN A 108 -4.08 8.80 -7.11
C GLN A 108 -3.47 9.08 -5.73
N ALA A 109 -2.99 10.31 -5.52
CA ALA A 109 -2.42 10.74 -4.24
C ALA A 109 -3.49 10.81 -3.15
N ASP A 110 -4.67 11.38 -3.46
CA ASP A 110 -5.78 11.52 -2.50
C ASP A 110 -6.31 10.15 -2.07
N ASN A 111 -6.47 9.21 -3.01
CA ASN A 111 -6.87 7.84 -2.68
C ASN A 111 -5.86 7.16 -1.74
N ILE A 112 -4.55 7.37 -1.95
CA ILE A 112 -3.51 6.82 -1.07
C ILE A 112 -3.60 7.44 0.33
N VAL A 113 -3.81 8.76 0.41
CA VAL A 113 -3.98 9.47 1.69
C VAL A 113 -5.22 8.95 2.43
N GLU A 114 -6.35 8.76 1.74
CA GLU A 114 -7.58 8.22 2.32
C GLU A 114 -7.36 6.80 2.86
N LEU A 115 -6.61 5.96 2.15
CA LEU A 115 -6.25 4.61 2.63
C LEU A 115 -5.37 4.67 3.89
N ILE A 116 -4.37 5.56 3.92
CA ILE A 116 -3.51 5.73 5.10
C ILE A 116 -4.33 6.21 6.30
N GLN A 117 -5.23 7.18 6.10
CA GLN A 117 -6.10 7.69 7.16
C GLN A 117 -7.05 6.61 7.68
N GLY A 118 -7.69 5.84 6.78
CA GLY A 118 -8.56 4.74 7.19
C GLY A 118 -7.82 3.62 7.93
N GLN A 119 -6.53 3.40 7.65
CA GLN A 119 -5.67 2.50 8.43
C GLN A 119 -5.33 3.09 9.81
N ALA A 120 -5.01 4.38 9.86
CA ALA A 120 -4.70 5.06 11.12
C ALA A 120 -5.90 4.99 12.09
N GLU A 121 -7.11 5.27 11.59
CA GLU A 121 -8.36 5.19 12.38
C GLU A 121 -8.58 3.78 12.96
N GLN A 122 -8.38 2.73 12.16
CA GLN A 122 -8.51 1.34 12.63
C GLN A 122 -7.48 0.97 13.72
N VAL A 123 -6.26 1.52 13.64
CA VAL A 123 -5.23 1.32 14.67
C VAL A 123 -5.58 2.10 15.95
N GLU A 124 -6.15 3.29 15.81
CA GLU A 124 -6.62 4.14 16.90
C GLU A 124 -7.80 3.50 17.66
N GLU A 125 -8.73 2.84 16.96
CA GLU A 125 -9.83 2.04 17.56
C GLU A 125 -9.31 0.93 18.49
N LEU A 126 -8.16 0.34 18.18
CA LEU A 126 -7.49 -0.66 19.02
C LEU A 126 -6.76 -0.06 20.23
N ARG A 127 -6.96 1.23 20.52
CA ARG A 127 -6.24 2.01 21.55
C ARG A 127 -4.72 1.97 21.36
N THR A 128 -4.29 1.84 20.12
CA THR A 128 -2.89 1.90 19.71
C THR A 128 -2.66 3.10 18.81
N ARG A 129 -1.40 3.52 18.63
CA ARG A 129 -1.05 4.64 17.76
C ARG A 129 -0.22 4.19 16.57
N LEU A 130 -0.61 4.62 15.37
CA LEU A 130 0.24 4.53 14.19
C LEU A 130 1.43 5.48 14.39
N ARG A 131 2.66 4.97 14.25
CA ARG A 131 3.88 5.78 14.43
C ARG A 131 4.61 6.05 13.13
N TYR A 132 4.51 5.14 12.18
CA TYR A 132 5.37 5.10 11.00
C TYR A 132 4.57 4.71 9.77
N VAL A 133 4.81 5.41 8.66
CA VAL A 133 4.37 5.02 7.33
C VAL A 133 5.60 4.77 6.49
N LEU A 134 5.79 3.55 5.98
CA LEU A 134 6.90 3.22 5.08
C LEU A 134 6.43 3.25 3.63
N LEU A 135 6.91 4.21 2.85
CA LEU A 135 6.54 4.37 1.44
C LEU A 135 7.57 3.67 0.54
N VAL A 136 7.16 2.57 -0.09
CA VAL A 136 8.02 1.70 -0.92
C VAL A 136 7.40 1.47 -2.32
N GLY A 137 8.20 0.91 -3.23
CA GLY A 137 7.81 0.68 -4.63
C GLY A 137 8.11 1.85 -5.55
N GLY A 138 7.87 1.69 -6.85
CA GLY A 138 8.30 2.69 -7.83
C GLY A 138 7.58 4.03 -7.76
N PHE A 139 6.34 4.05 -7.30
CA PHE A 139 5.60 5.30 -7.13
C PHE A 139 6.08 6.10 -5.90
N ALA A 140 6.77 5.45 -4.95
CA ALA A 140 7.38 6.10 -3.80
C ALA A 140 8.43 7.15 -4.19
N GLU A 141 9.01 7.06 -5.39
CA GLU A 141 9.98 8.03 -5.91
C GLU A 141 9.34 9.37 -6.32
N SER A 142 8.01 9.44 -6.42
CA SER A 142 7.31 10.65 -6.82
C SER A 142 7.37 11.72 -5.73
N GLN A 143 8.03 12.84 -6.03
CA GLN A 143 8.09 13.98 -5.10
C GLN A 143 6.71 14.55 -4.78
N TYR A 144 5.81 14.62 -5.77
CA TYR A 144 4.43 15.06 -5.55
C TYR A 144 3.68 14.16 -4.55
N LEU A 145 3.82 12.84 -4.68
CA LEU A 145 3.20 11.89 -3.75
C LEU A 145 3.78 12.03 -2.34
N GLN A 146 5.10 12.10 -2.22
CA GLN A 146 5.79 12.27 -0.94
C GLN A 146 5.31 13.52 -0.20
N GLN A 147 5.25 14.66 -0.89
CA GLN A 147 4.74 15.92 -0.34
C GLN A 147 3.28 15.79 0.11
N THR A 148 2.43 15.18 -0.71
CA THR A 148 1.00 15.03 -0.41
C THR A 148 0.76 14.13 0.81
N ILE A 149 1.50 13.02 0.93
CA ILE A 149 1.42 12.17 2.12
C ILE A 149 1.96 12.92 3.33
N GLN A 150 3.13 13.55 3.23
CA GLN A 150 3.76 14.28 4.34
C GLN A 150 2.81 15.34 4.92
N ASP A 151 2.17 16.15 4.08
CA ASP A 151 1.23 17.19 4.53
C ASP A 151 0.00 16.59 5.21
N SER A 152 -0.51 15.45 4.71
CA SER A 152 -1.66 14.79 5.32
C SER A 152 -1.35 14.16 6.67
N LEU A 153 -0.06 13.91 6.95
CA LEU A 153 0.43 13.37 8.21
C LEU A 153 0.90 14.46 9.17
N GLU A 154 1.12 15.70 8.75
CA GLU A 154 1.78 16.74 9.58
C GLU A 154 1.10 16.98 10.94
N MET A 155 -0.23 16.86 11.02
CA MET A 155 -0.99 17.03 12.27
C MET A 155 -1.10 15.77 13.13
N ARG A 156 -0.70 14.61 12.61
CA ARG A 156 -0.75 13.32 13.31
C ARG A 156 0.69 12.87 13.49
N ASP A 157 1.21 12.77 14.71
CA ASP A 157 2.59 12.38 15.08
C ASP A 157 3.07 11.03 14.46
N ILE A 158 3.19 11.00 13.13
CA ILE A 158 3.38 9.86 12.25
C ILE A 158 4.53 10.23 11.33
N THR A 159 5.61 9.47 11.41
CA THR A 159 6.79 9.70 10.58
C THR A 159 6.66 8.96 9.25
N LEU A 160 6.69 9.70 8.15
CA LEU A 160 6.84 9.13 6.80
C LEU A 160 8.31 8.74 6.58
N MET A 161 8.56 7.48 6.28
CA MET A 161 9.88 6.94 5.97
C MET A 161 9.93 6.46 4.53
N ILE A 162 10.91 6.95 3.78
CA ILE A 162 11.16 6.55 2.39
C ILE A 162 12.59 6.00 2.34
N PRO A 163 12.78 4.69 2.16
CA PRO A 163 14.12 4.12 2.07
C PRO A 163 14.80 4.55 0.76
N GLU A 164 16.13 4.71 0.79
CA GLU A 164 16.93 5.13 -0.38
C GLU A 164 16.70 4.24 -1.62
N ASN A 165 16.40 2.96 -1.41
CA ASN A 165 16.17 1.98 -2.46
C ASN A 165 14.70 1.52 -2.49
N SER A 166 13.75 2.46 -2.35
CA SER A 166 12.30 2.21 -2.27
C SER A 166 11.76 1.29 -3.38
N TRP A 167 12.23 1.44 -4.61
CA TRP A 167 11.86 0.56 -5.75
C TRP A 167 12.17 -0.93 -5.49
N THR A 168 13.29 -1.23 -4.83
CA THR A 168 13.76 -2.61 -4.61
C THR A 168 13.57 -3.10 -3.18
N ALA A 169 13.02 -2.27 -2.29
CA ALA A 169 12.91 -2.56 -0.86
C ALA A 169 12.19 -3.89 -0.59
N VAL A 170 11.08 -4.16 -1.29
CA VAL A 170 10.30 -5.40 -1.14
C VAL A 170 11.12 -6.63 -1.53
N VAL A 171 11.78 -6.62 -2.69
CA VAL A 171 12.57 -7.76 -3.19
C VAL A 171 13.80 -7.99 -2.32
N ARG A 172 14.44 -6.92 -1.83
CA ARG A 172 15.54 -7.02 -0.87
C ARG A 172 15.07 -7.65 0.45
N GLY A 173 13.94 -7.21 0.98
CA GLY A 173 13.34 -7.81 2.18
C GLY A 173 13.02 -9.29 1.98
N ALA A 174 12.48 -9.67 0.81
CA ALA A 174 12.21 -11.07 0.46
C ALA A 174 13.50 -11.89 0.37
N ALA A 175 14.57 -11.35 -0.22
CA ALA A 175 15.87 -12.03 -0.28
C ALA A 175 16.48 -12.23 1.11
N ILE A 176 16.42 -11.22 1.98
CA ILE A 176 16.86 -11.31 3.38
C ILE A 176 16.05 -12.38 4.12
N MET A 177 14.71 -12.33 4.02
CA MET A 177 13.83 -13.33 4.60
C MET A 177 14.17 -14.75 4.11
N GLY A 178 14.46 -14.92 2.83
CA GLY A 178 14.84 -16.22 2.25
C GLY A 178 16.16 -16.77 2.81
N ILE A 179 17.16 -15.91 3.03
CA ILE A 179 18.46 -16.26 3.62
C ILE A 179 18.30 -16.59 5.10
N GLU A 180 17.54 -15.78 5.84
CA GLU A 180 17.40 -15.91 7.29
C GLU A 180 16.31 -16.91 7.72
N LYS A 181 15.60 -17.53 6.76
CA LYS A 181 14.48 -18.45 7.02
C LYS A 181 14.82 -19.62 7.95
N SER A 182 16.05 -20.11 7.90
CA SER A 182 16.55 -21.19 8.75
C SER A 182 17.06 -20.71 10.13
N ALA A 183 17.38 -19.43 10.27
CA ALA A 183 17.91 -18.83 11.50
C ALA A 183 16.83 -18.17 12.37
N ASN A 184 15.74 -17.69 11.76
CA ASN A 184 14.67 -16.98 12.44
C ASN A 184 13.45 -17.89 12.67
N SER A 185 13.40 -18.54 13.83
CA SER A 185 12.24 -19.31 14.29
C SER A 185 11.03 -18.44 14.71
N SER A 186 11.19 -17.11 14.74
CA SER A 186 10.17 -16.14 15.16
C SER A 186 9.42 -15.46 13.99
N LEU A 187 9.43 -16.06 12.80
CA LEU A 187 8.72 -15.51 11.65
C LEU A 187 7.23 -15.83 11.73
N SER A 188 6.44 -14.89 12.26
CA SER A 188 4.99 -14.97 12.19
C SER A 188 4.51 -14.83 10.74
N ARG A 189 4.07 -15.96 10.20
CA ARG A 189 3.51 -16.03 8.85
C ARG A 189 2.08 -15.52 8.88
N VAL A 190 1.70 -14.81 7.82
CA VAL A 190 0.36 -14.23 7.68
C VAL A 190 -0.29 -14.82 6.45
N THR A 191 -1.57 -15.15 6.55
CA THR A 191 -2.43 -15.55 5.42
C THR A 191 -3.64 -14.63 5.38
N GLU A 192 -4.35 -14.61 4.26
CA GLU A 192 -5.63 -13.91 4.16
C GLU A 192 -6.77 -14.83 4.58
N ASN A 193 -7.78 -14.26 5.21
CA ASN A 193 -9.06 -14.90 5.44
C ASN A 193 -9.76 -15.11 4.09
N ILE A 194 -10.21 -16.32 3.81
CA ILE A 194 -10.75 -16.67 2.49
C ILE A 194 -12.19 -16.21 2.28
N ARG A 195 -12.91 -15.88 3.36
CA ARG A 195 -14.37 -15.63 3.34
C ARG A 195 -14.78 -14.65 4.42
N SER A 196 -15.79 -13.83 4.14
CA SER A 196 -16.38 -12.92 5.13
C SER A 196 -17.41 -13.66 5.98
N TYR A 197 -17.39 -13.43 7.30
CA TYR A 197 -18.34 -13.98 8.27
C TYR A 197 -19.02 -12.88 9.07
N GLY A 198 -20.34 -12.97 9.20
CA GLY A 198 -21.15 -11.96 9.88
C GLY A 198 -22.38 -12.56 10.54
N ILE A 199 -23.07 -11.75 11.34
CA ILE A 199 -24.35 -12.10 11.96
C ILE A 199 -25.42 -11.09 11.57
N SER A 200 -26.67 -11.51 11.58
CA SER A 200 -27.83 -10.62 11.46
C SER A 200 -28.36 -10.31 12.85
N VAL A 201 -28.52 -9.03 13.17
CA VAL A 201 -29.00 -8.54 14.46
C VAL A 201 -29.98 -7.39 14.27
N ASN A 202 -30.80 -7.16 15.29
CA ASN A 202 -31.61 -5.96 15.37
C ASN A 202 -30.83 -4.89 16.14
N VAL A 203 -30.92 -3.64 15.71
CA VAL A 203 -30.25 -2.49 16.35
C VAL A 203 -31.24 -1.36 16.59
N PRO A 204 -30.99 -0.42 17.52
CA PRO A 204 -31.87 0.74 17.70
C PRO A 204 -32.10 1.50 16.39
N PHE A 205 -33.37 1.80 16.09
CA PHE A 205 -33.74 2.45 14.84
C PHE A 205 -33.24 3.91 14.81
N SER A 206 -32.81 4.36 13.62
CA SER A 206 -32.36 5.72 13.38
C SER A 206 -32.78 6.11 11.98
N ASP A 207 -33.59 7.16 11.84
CA ASP A 207 -34.04 7.68 10.54
C ASP A 207 -32.88 8.16 9.65
N MET A 208 -31.69 8.39 10.20
CA MET A 208 -30.50 8.79 9.43
C MET A 208 -29.74 7.61 8.81
N ARG A 209 -29.79 6.44 9.45
CA ARG A 209 -28.95 5.27 9.08
C ARG A 209 -29.75 4.12 8.51
N HIS A 210 -31.02 4.01 8.86
CA HIS A 210 -31.83 2.82 8.57
C HIS A 210 -33.01 3.16 7.66
N SER A 211 -33.38 2.21 6.79
CA SER A 211 -34.59 2.31 5.98
C SER A 211 -35.82 2.20 6.86
N ARG A 212 -36.84 3.03 6.61
CA ARG A 212 -38.13 2.95 7.31
C ARG A 212 -38.82 1.59 7.15
N GLY A 213 -38.56 0.89 6.04
CA GLY A 213 -39.09 -0.47 5.81
C GLY A 213 -38.54 -1.51 6.77
N ASP A 214 -37.38 -1.26 7.37
CA ASP A 214 -36.72 -2.17 8.31
C ASP A 214 -37.16 -1.87 9.76
N ARG A 215 -38.00 -0.85 9.97
CA ARG A 215 -38.44 -0.43 11.30
C ARG A 215 -39.41 -1.44 11.89
N LEU A 216 -39.06 -1.95 13.06
CA LEU A 216 -39.81 -2.91 13.84
C LEU A 216 -39.94 -2.38 15.28
N LEU A 217 -41.09 -2.54 15.92
CA LEU A 217 -41.23 -2.22 17.34
C LEU A 217 -40.94 -3.48 18.15
N ASP A 218 -39.98 -3.42 19.07
CA ASP A 218 -39.73 -4.52 19.99
C ASP A 218 -40.87 -4.57 21.02
N PRO A 219 -41.60 -5.70 21.15
CA PRO A 219 -42.76 -5.82 22.01
C PRO A 219 -42.43 -5.93 23.51
N LEU A 220 -41.20 -6.26 23.88
CA LEU A 220 -40.80 -6.35 25.30
C LEU A 220 -40.31 -4.99 25.81
N ILE A 221 -39.40 -4.35 25.09
CA ILE A 221 -38.82 -3.05 25.50
C ILE A 221 -39.59 -1.85 24.95
N ASN A 222 -40.55 -2.06 24.06
CA ASN A 222 -41.35 -1.02 23.41
C ASN A 222 -40.50 0.06 22.69
N ALA A 223 -39.37 -0.37 22.10
CA ALA A 223 -38.42 0.51 21.43
C ALA A 223 -38.40 0.26 19.91
N PRO A 224 -38.26 1.30 19.08
CA PRO A 224 -38.13 1.12 17.64
C PRO A 224 -36.73 0.58 17.31
N MET A 225 -36.70 -0.52 16.56
CA MET A 225 -35.52 -1.24 16.12
C MET A 225 -35.45 -1.28 14.59
N ALA A 226 -34.25 -1.38 14.02
CA ALA A 226 -34.01 -1.72 12.63
C ALA A 226 -33.71 -3.21 12.54
N MET A 227 -34.52 -3.94 11.76
CA MET A 227 -34.44 -5.38 11.60
C MET A 227 -33.36 -5.78 10.60
N GLY A 228 -32.74 -6.95 10.83
CA GLY A 228 -31.93 -7.63 9.81
C GLY A 228 -30.65 -6.90 9.41
N GLN A 229 -30.05 -6.13 10.32
CA GLN A 229 -28.80 -5.43 10.05
C GLN A 229 -27.64 -6.42 10.15
N LEU A 230 -26.81 -6.47 9.11
CA LEU A 230 -25.68 -7.37 9.03
C LEU A 230 -24.45 -6.73 9.66
N VAL A 231 -23.87 -7.43 10.63
CA VAL A 231 -22.61 -7.03 11.25
C VAL A 231 -21.56 -8.07 10.91
N TRP A 232 -20.57 -7.67 10.12
CA TRP A 232 -19.47 -8.53 9.67
C TRP A 232 -18.35 -8.54 10.73
N LEU A 233 -18.07 -9.71 11.29
CA LEU A 233 -17.03 -9.89 12.30
C LEU A 233 -15.64 -9.99 11.65
N VAL A 234 -15.55 -10.75 10.56
CA VAL A 234 -14.31 -10.93 9.80
C VAL A 234 -14.64 -10.82 8.32
N LYS A 235 -13.77 -10.19 7.55
CA LYS A 235 -13.94 -10.02 6.11
C LYS A 235 -12.95 -10.87 5.34
N LYS A 236 -13.33 -11.22 4.13
CA LYS A 236 -12.43 -11.82 3.14
C LYS A 236 -11.28 -10.87 2.86
N GLY A 237 -10.06 -11.41 2.89
CA GLY A 237 -8.82 -10.64 2.75
C GLY A 237 -8.24 -10.11 4.05
N ASP A 238 -8.94 -10.24 5.19
CA ASP A 238 -8.37 -9.86 6.47
C ASP A 238 -7.16 -10.74 6.80
N LEU A 239 -6.11 -10.13 7.35
CA LEU A 239 -4.86 -10.82 7.62
C LEU A 239 -4.93 -11.63 8.91
N ILE A 240 -4.70 -12.94 8.81
CA ILE A 240 -4.68 -13.90 9.91
C ILE A 240 -3.24 -14.39 10.12
N LEU A 241 -2.79 -14.38 11.38
CA LEU A 241 -1.52 -14.99 11.75
C LEU A 241 -1.66 -16.52 11.69
N MET A 242 -0.74 -17.22 11.03
CA MET A 242 -0.77 -18.68 10.97
C MET A 242 -0.53 -19.34 12.33
N GLU A 243 0.15 -18.63 13.24
CA GLU A 243 0.51 -19.13 14.57
C GLU A 243 -0.57 -18.87 15.62
N LYS A 244 -1.46 -17.89 15.37
CA LYS A 244 -2.49 -17.49 16.32
C LYS A 244 -3.79 -17.18 15.58
N PRO A 245 -4.91 -17.85 15.91
CA PRO A 245 -6.18 -17.55 15.28
C PRO A 245 -6.56 -16.09 15.52
N HIS A 246 -7.14 -15.48 14.49
CA HIS A 246 -7.68 -14.13 14.60
C HIS A 246 -8.98 -14.20 15.40
N GLU A 247 -9.01 -13.55 16.56
CA GLU A 247 -10.15 -13.58 17.49
C GLU A 247 -10.91 -12.25 17.42
N VAL A 248 -12.21 -12.33 17.15
CA VAL A 248 -13.14 -11.20 17.19
C VAL A 248 -14.26 -11.52 18.17
N LYS A 249 -14.50 -10.60 19.11
CA LYS A 249 -15.58 -10.70 20.09
C LYS A 249 -16.60 -9.60 19.81
N ILE A 250 -17.86 -9.99 19.63
CA ILE A 250 -18.99 -9.07 19.40
C ILE A 250 -20.05 -9.24 20.49
N GLY A 251 -20.61 -8.11 20.92
CA GLY A 251 -21.67 -8.06 21.92
C GLY A 251 -21.61 -6.76 22.76
N PRO A 252 -22.53 -6.59 23.72
CA PRO A 252 -23.52 -7.60 24.11
C PRO A 252 -24.66 -7.75 23.09
N ILE A 253 -24.95 -9.00 22.75
CA ILE A 253 -26.14 -9.45 22.04
C ILE A 253 -27.19 -9.77 23.11
N ASN A 254 -28.13 -8.86 23.30
CA ASN A 254 -29.20 -8.97 24.26
C ASN A 254 -30.32 -9.84 23.72
N HIS A 255 -30.70 -10.82 24.52
CA HIS A 255 -31.92 -11.59 24.35
C HIS A 255 -32.89 -11.20 25.47
N TYR A 256 -34.07 -10.71 25.11
CA TYR A 256 -35.14 -10.40 26.05
C TYR A 256 -36.15 -11.54 26.14
N PHE A 257 -36.46 -11.98 27.36
CA PHE A 257 -37.38 -13.09 27.59
C PHE A 257 -38.19 -12.90 28.87
N ARG A 258 -39.27 -13.68 28.99
CA ARG A 258 -40.07 -13.78 30.21
C ARG A 258 -39.80 -15.13 30.88
N PRO A 259 -39.95 -15.28 32.20
CA PRO A 259 -39.72 -16.56 32.87
C PRO A 259 -40.50 -17.73 32.27
N GLU A 260 -41.68 -17.46 31.72
CA GLU A 260 -42.64 -18.42 31.20
C GLU A 260 -42.41 -18.78 29.72
N ASN A 261 -41.67 -17.96 28.96
CA ASN A 261 -41.56 -18.13 27.51
C ASN A 261 -40.26 -17.52 26.96
N ASN A 262 -39.83 -18.01 25.80
CA ASN A 262 -38.73 -17.45 25.01
C ASN A 262 -37.35 -17.60 25.67
N LYS A 263 -37.04 -18.71 26.34
CA LYS A 263 -35.74 -18.94 26.99
C LYS A 263 -34.68 -19.62 26.12
N SER A 264 -34.92 -19.78 24.83
CA SER A 264 -33.97 -20.37 23.89
C SER A 264 -34.02 -19.60 22.58
N GLY A 265 -32.96 -19.67 21.79
CA GLY A 265 -32.94 -18.97 20.52
C GLY A 265 -31.81 -19.37 19.59
N THR A 266 -31.72 -18.63 18.48
CA THR A 266 -30.75 -18.91 17.42
C THR A 266 -29.99 -17.66 17.00
N VAL A 267 -28.68 -17.81 16.78
CA VAL A 267 -27.83 -16.82 16.09
C VAL A 267 -27.37 -17.46 14.78
N ILE A 268 -27.67 -16.83 13.65
CA ILE A 268 -27.24 -17.31 12.34
C ILE A 268 -25.95 -16.60 11.96
N ILE A 269 -24.93 -17.39 11.59
CA ILE A 269 -23.68 -16.90 11.03
C ILE A 269 -23.78 -17.02 9.52
N TYR A 270 -23.71 -15.87 8.86
CA TYR A 270 -23.70 -15.74 7.41
C TYR A 270 -22.27 -15.75 6.89
N GLY A 271 -22.09 -16.33 5.70
CA GLY A 271 -20.85 -16.37 4.96
C GLY A 271 -21.00 -15.73 3.58
N SER A 272 -19.97 -15.00 3.13
CA SER A 272 -19.94 -14.44 1.77
C SER A 272 -18.53 -14.45 1.19
N ASP A 273 -18.43 -14.89 -0.07
CA ASP A 273 -17.21 -14.88 -0.88
C ASP A 273 -17.05 -13.59 -1.70
N LYS A 274 -18.04 -12.68 -1.64
CA LYS A 274 -18.05 -11.39 -2.35
C LYS A 274 -17.18 -10.37 -1.62
N ASP A 275 -16.55 -9.48 -2.39
CA ASP A 275 -15.75 -8.38 -1.84
C ASP A 275 -16.65 -7.22 -1.37
N GLU A 276 -17.75 -6.96 -2.07
CA GLU A 276 -18.81 -6.06 -1.63
C GLU A 276 -19.80 -6.83 -0.77
N LEU A 277 -19.96 -6.37 0.47
CA LEU A 277 -20.79 -7.00 1.47
C LEU A 277 -22.04 -6.15 1.73
N PRO A 278 -23.22 -6.76 1.81
CA PRO A 278 -24.43 -6.04 2.18
C PRO A 278 -24.40 -5.65 3.67
N ASP A 279 -24.92 -4.47 3.97
CA ASP A 279 -25.10 -3.98 5.36
C ASP A 279 -26.43 -4.45 5.97
N ARG A 280 -27.32 -5.00 5.15
CA ARG A 280 -28.65 -5.49 5.55
C ARG A 280 -28.98 -6.79 4.85
N LEU A 281 -29.72 -7.66 5.54
CA LEU A 281 -30.18 -8.92 4.97
C LEU A 281 -31.31 -8.65 3.97
N ALA A 282 -31.09 -8.96 2.68
CA ALA A 282 -32.12 -8.85 1.66
C ALA A 282 -33.18 -9.98 1.80
N HIS A 283 -34.33 -9.79 1.15
CA HIS A 283 -35.35 -10.81 0.99
C HIS A 283 -35.63 -11.02 -0.51
N PRO A 284 -35.20 -12.16 -1.10
CA PRO A 284 -34.46 -13.27 -0.47
C PRO A 284 -33.02 -12.89 -0.08
N PRO A 285 -32.38 -13.63 0.85
CA PRO A 285 -31.01 -13.36 1.27
C PRO A 285 -30.03 -13.50 0.11
N ASP A 286 -29.13 -12.52 -0.02
CA ASP A 286 -28.05 -12.50 -1.01
C ASP A 286 -26.71 -13.05 -0.45
N VAL A 287 -26.75 -13.49 0.81
CA VAL A 287 -25.69 -14.11 1.59
C VAL A 287 -26.11 -15.49 2.08
N ALA A 288 -25.15 -16.40 2.14
CA ALA A 288 -25.43 -17.80 2.46
C ALA A 288 -25.24 -18.09 3.95
N THR A 289 -25.87 -19.15 4.44
CA THR A 289 -25.72 -19.56 5.85
C THR A 289 -24.46 -20.40 6.00
N ALA A 290 -23.52 -19.93 6.82
CA ALA A 290 -22.30 -20.66 7.16
C ALA A 290 -22.54 -21.61 8.34
N HIS A 291 -23.18 -21.11 9.41
CA HIS A 291 -23.44 -21.90 10.62
C HIS A 291 -24.65 -21.38 11.40
N VAL A 292 -25.28 -22.24 12.21
CA VAL A 292 -26.40 -21.85 13.07
C VAL A 292 -26.08 -22.22 14.52
N VAL A 293 -26.11 -21.21 15.39
CA VAL A 293 -25.85 -21.31 16.82
C VAL A 293 -27.19 -21.43 17.53
N HIS A 294 -27.50 -22.60 18.08
CA HIS A 294 -28.67 -22.81 18.92
C HIS A 294 -28.26 -22.73 20.39
N TYR A 295 -28.95 -21.94 21.20
CA TYR A 295 -28.67 -21.83 22.63
C TYR A 295 -29.94 -21.95 23.44
N ASP A 296 -29.77 -22.46 24.65
CA ASP A 296 -30.83 -22.67 25.63
C ASP A 296 -30.43 -22.04 26.98
N LEU A 297 -31.35 -21.29 27.59
CA LEU A 297 -31.19 -20.59 28.85
C LEU A 297 -32.04 -21.20 29.98
N HIS A 298 -32.79 -22.28 29.74
CA HIS A 298 -33.69 -22.86 30.75
C HIS A 298 -32.95 -23.36 32.00
N ASP A 299 -31.74 -23.87 31.86
CA ASP A 299 -30.93 -24.42 32.96
C ASP A 299 -30.23 -23.33 33.80
N ILE A 300 -30.38 -22.06 33.43
CA ILE A 300 -29.67 -20.94 34.06
C ILE A 300 -30.59 -20.26 35.09
N PRO A 301 -30.15 -20.10 36.36
CA PRO A 301 -30.94 -19.43 37.38
C PRO A 301 -31.31 -18.00 36.99
N LEU A 302 -32.54 -17.56 37.30
CA LEU A 302 -33.04 -16.23 36.93
C LEU A 302 -32.18 -15.07 37.48
N GLY A 303 -31.52 -15.27 38.62
CA GLY A 303 -30.60 -14.29 39.22
C GLY A 303 -29.32 -14.04 38.42
N ASP A 304 -29.01 -14.88 37.43
CA ASP A 304 -27.87 -14.69 36.54
C ASP A 304 -28.19 -13.74 35.36
N PHE A 305 -29.44 -13.30 35.23
CA PHE A 305 -29.88 -12.35 34.20
C PHE A 305 -30.19 -10.98 34.77
N SER A 306 -30.16 -9.96 33.92
CA SER A 306 -30.57 -8.60 34.31
C SER A 306 -32.10 -8.52 34.33
N HIS A 307 -32.67 -8.18 35.47
CA HIS A 307 -34.11 -8.02 35.64
C HIS A 307 -34.54 -6.58 35.32
N GLN A 308 -35.63 -6.43 34.55
CA GLN A 308 -36.23 -5.14 34.26
C GLN A 308 -37.75 -5.22 34.42
N SER A 309 -38.31 -4.29 35.20
CA SER A 309 -39.76 -4.13 35.31
C SER A 309 -40.22 -3.08 34.31
N SER A 310 -41.04 -3.48 33.34
CA SER A 310 -41.66 -2.55 32.41
C SER A 310 -42.71 -1.70 33.14
N ALA A 311 -42.87 -0.43 32.73
CA ALA A 311 -43.91 0.48 33.24
C ALA A 311 -45.35 -0.06 33.07
N MET A 312 -45.55 -1.07 32.21
CA MET A 312 -46.82 -1.77 32.01
C MET A 312 -46.98 -3.05 32.87
N GLY A 313 -46.13 -3.27 33.88
CA GLY A 313 -46.30 -4.33 34.88
C GLY A 313 -45.91 -5.74 34.42
N SER A 314 -45.22 -5.88 33.28
CA SER A 314 -44.68 -7.16 32.83
C SER A 314 -43.17 -7.18 33.08
N ASP A 315 -42.72 -7.99 34.04
CA ASP A 315 -41.30 -8.21 34.29
C ASP A 315 -40.68 -9.00 33.14
N PHE A 316 -39.49 -8.59 32.71
CA PHE A 316 -38.70 -9.31 31.72
C PHE A 316 -37.23 -9.37 32.13
N TYR A 317 -36.53 -10.34 31.55
CA TYR A 317 -35.13 -10.61 31.82
C TYR A 317 -34.32 -10.41 30.56
N THR A 318 -33.09 -9.93 30.72
CA THR A 318 -32.13 -9.74 29.63
C THR A 318 -30.93 -10.64 29.82
N ALA A 319 -30.68 -11.51 28.83
CA ALA A 319 -29.43 -12.25 28.69
C ALA A 319 -28.49 -11.50 27.76
N SER A 320 -27.41 -10.92 28.30
CA SER A 320 -26.39 -10.21 27.54
C SER A 320 -25.26 -11.17 27.14
N MET A 321 -25.33 -11.67 25.91
CA MET A 321 -24.40 -12.68 25.40
C MET A 321 -23.29 -12.05 24.57
N PHE A 322 -22.14 -12.72 24.47
CA PHE A 322 -21.04 -12.33 23.60
C PHE A 322 -20.71 -13.48 22.66
N LEU A 323 -20.66 -13.18 21.36
CA LEU A 323 -20.20 -14.13 20.36
C LEU A 323 -18.71 -13.90 20.13
N VAL A 324 -17.91 -14.95 20.29
CA VAL A 324 -16.48 -14.96 20.00
C VAL A 324 -16.26 -15.84 18.78
N MET A 325 -15.67 -15.27 17.74
CA MET A 325 -15.27 -15.99 16.53
C MET A 325 -13.74 -16.02 16.47
N ARG A 326 -13.17 -17.21 16.28
CA ARG A 326 -11.75 -17.42 16.06
C ARG A 326 -11.55 -18.03 14.69
N THR A 327 -10.89 -17.30 13.80
CA THR A 327 -10.63 -17.77 12.43
C THR A 327 -9.17 -18.16 12.28
N SER A 328 -8.94 -19.36 11.75
CA SER A 328 -7.64 -19.88 11.29
C SER A 328 -7.73 -20.30 9.83
N LEU A 329 -6.64 -20.81 9.26
CA LEU A 329 -6.64 -21.33 7.88
C LEU A 329 -7.54 -22.56 7.73
N GLU A 330 -7.61 -23.40 8.77
CA GLU A 330 -8.27 -24.71 8.70
C GLU A 330 -9.61 -24.75 9.43
N SER A 331 -9.84 -23.81 10.35
CA SER A 331 -11.00 -23.79 11.24
C SER A 331 -11.58 -22.39 11.43
N VAL A 332 -12.90 -22.34 11.61
CA VAL A 332 -13.61 -21.23 12.24
C VAL A 332 -14.26 -21.77 13.51
N ASP A 333 -13.79 -21.30 14.66
CA ASP A 333 -14.36 -21.63 15.96
C ASP A 333 -15.31 -20.53 16.40
N VAL A 334 -16.47 -20.92 16.89
CA VAL A 334 -17.52 -20.02 17.33
C VAL A 334 -17.95 -20.41 18.73
N THR A 335 -17.86 -19.45 19.64
CA THR A 335 -18.27 -19.63 21.03
C THR A 335 -19.28 -18.54 21.41
N LEU A 336 -20.45 -18.94 21.90
CA LEU A 336 -21.42 -18.02 22.50
C LEU A 336 -21.27 -18.05 24.02
N LEU A 337 -21.06 -16.89 24.63
CA LEU A 337 -20.79 -16.73 26.04
C LEU A 337 -21.90 -15.94 26.73
N LEU A 338 -22.27 -16.32 27.94
CA LEU A 338 -23.04 -15.51 28.88
C LEU A 338 -22.19 -15.34 30.15
N ARG A 339 -21.68 -14.12 30.37
CA ARG A 339 -20.63 -13.87 31.39
C ARG A 339 -19.41 -14.79 31.14
N GLU A 340 -19.09 -15.67 32.07
CA GLU A 340 -18.02 -16.68 31.96
C GLU A 340 -18.52 -18.06 31.53
N ARG A 341 -19.83 -18.25 31.30
CA ARG A 341 -20.41 -19.53 30.88
C ARG A 341 -20.44 -19.66 29.37
N VAL A 342 -20.03 -20.82 28.86
CA VAL A 342 -20.16 -21.18 27.45
C VAL A 342 -21.56 -21.74 27.21
N LEU A 343 -22.38 -21.02 26.45
CA LEU A 343 -23.71 -21.47 26.04
C LEU A 343 -23.64 -22.37 24.79
N TYR A 344 -22.67 -22.11 23.93
CA TYR A 344 -22.48 -22.84 22.68
C TYR A 344 -21.00 -22.81 22.28
N ASN A 345 -20.52 -23.91 21.73
CA ASN A 345 -19.22 -23.97 21.09
C ASN A 345 -19.27 -24.92 19.88
N ALA A 346 -18.77 -24.47 18.73
CA ALA A 346 -18.62 -25.31 17.56
C ALA A 346 -17.45 -24.85 16.69
N THR A 347 -16.92 -25.80 15.92
CA THR A 347 -15.87 -25.56 14.94
C THR A 347 -16.36 -26.04 13.57
N PHE A 348 -16.17 -25.23 12.54
CA PHE A 348 -16.45 -25.62 11.16
C PHE A 348 -15.32 -25.22 10.22
N SER A 349 -15.23 -25.88 9.06
CA SER A 349 -14.19 -25.59 8.08
C SER A 349 -14.51 -24.32 7.28
N PRO A 350 -13.54 -23.40 7.09
CA PRO A 350 -13.68 -22.27 6.18
C PRO A 350 -14.05 -22.68 4.75
N HIS A 351 -13.60 -23.86 4.32
CA HIS A 351 -13.80 -24.42 2.98
C HIS A 351 -15.12 -25.17 2.80
N SER A 352 -15.93 -25.29 3.85
CA SER A 352 -17.24 -25.92 3.74
C SER A 352 -18.12 -25.19 2.72
N GLN A 353 -18.94 -25.96 1.99
CA GLN A 353 -19.92 -25.38 1.08
C GLN A 353 -20.95 -24.59 1.89
N LEU A 354 -21.15 -23.35 1.49
CA LEU A 354 -22.19 -22.51 2.07
C LEU A 354 -23.55 -23.07 1.67
N LYS A 355 -24.45 -23.22 2.63
CA LYS A 355 -25.81 -23.66 2.36
C LYS A 355 -26.60 -22.48 1.83
N GLU A 356 -27.32 -22.68 0.73
CA GLU A 356 -28.35 -21.73 0.30
C GLU A 356 -29.28 -21.47 1.49
N SER A 357 -29.61 -20.20 1.72
CA SER A 357 -30.42 -19.78 2.86
C SER A 357 -31.83 -20.38 2.73
N SER A 358 -32.02 -21.58 3.25
CA SER A 358 -33.31 -22.28 3.29
C SER A 358 -34.24 -21.77 4.39
N VAL A 359 -34.01 -20.54 4.89
CA VAL A 359 -34.88 -19.92 5.89
C VAL A 359 -36.12 -19.39 5.17
N THR A 360 -37.05 -20.31 4.91
CA THR A 360 -38.43 -20.01 4.55
C THR A 360 -39.05 -19.21 5.69
N SER A 361 -39.33 -17.94 5.40
CA SER A 361 -40.05 -16.99 6.25
C SER A 361 -39.33 -16.55 7.55
N HIS A 362 -38.90 -15.29 7.58
CA HIS A 362 -38.57 -14.57 8.83
C HIS A 362 -39.82 -14.31 9.71
N SER A 363 -40.99 -14.84 9.34
CA SER A 363 -42.26 -14.63 10.05
C SER A 363 -42.61 -15.72 11.07
N GLU A 364 -41.84 -16.81 11.18
CA GLU A 364 -42.21 -17.94 12.05
C GLU A 364 -41.23 -18.28 13.19
N THR A 365 -40.16 -17.50 13.38
CA THR A 365 -39.47 -17.50 14.70
C THR A 365 -40.21 -16.53 15.61
N GLN A 366 -41.22 -17.04 16.30
CA GLN A 366 -41.93 -16.31 17.35
C GLN A 366 -40.92 -15.70 18.34
N GLY A 367 -40.80 -14.36 18.35
CA GLY A 367 -40.41 -13.60 19.54
C GLY A 367 -38.92 -13.40 19.88
N LEU A 368 -37.94 -13.73 19.04
CA LEU A 368 -36.53 -13.60 19.41
C LEU A 368 -35.87 -12.33 18.85
N PHE A 369 -36.06 -11.21 19.56
CA PHE A 369 -35.39 -9.94 19.25
C PHE A 369 -33.97 -9.97 19.82
N LEU A 370 -33.01 -10.46 19.03
CA LEU A 370 -31.60 -10.31 19.37
C LEU A 370 -31.15 -8.89 19.08
N GLN A 371 -30.90 -8.12 20.13
CA GLN A 371 -30.44 -6.74 20.04
C GLN A 371 -28.92 -6.66 20.24
N LEU A 372 -28.21 -6.05 19.30
CA LEU A 372 -26.83 -5.65 19.55
C LEU A 372 -26.80 -4.27 20.22
N THR A 373 -26.17 -4.17 21.39
CA THR A 373 -25.89 -2.86 22.01
C THR A 373 -24.50 -2.41 21.58
N ILE A 374 -24.43 -1.31 20.83
CA ILE A 374 -23.16 -0.67 20.49
C ILE A 374 -22.85 0.34 21.62
N PRO A 375 -21.70 0.26 22.31
CA PRO A 375 -21.38 1.20 23.38
C PRO A 375 -21.33 2.64 22.86
N GLU A 376 -21.89 3.59 23.63
CA GLU A 376 -21.91 5.01 23.29
C GLU A 376 -20.51 5.66 23.19
N SER A 377 -19.44 4.95 23.56
CA SER A 377 -18.05 5.43 23.41
C SER A 377 -17.56 5.50 21.96
N ASP A 378 -18.31 4.95 21.01
CA ASP A 378 -18.01 5.02 19.56
C ASP A 378 -18.88 6.08 18.84
N VAL A 379 -19.51 6.98 19.60
CA VAL A 379 -20.21 8.15 19.06
C VAL A 379 -19.21 9.29 18.89
N PRO A 380 -18.98 9.81 17.67
CA PRO A 380 -18.18 11.03 17.50
C PRO A 380 -18.86 12.16 18.28
N TYR A 381 -18.17 12.63 19.32
CA TYR A 381 -18.58 13.80 20.09
C TYR A 381 -18.59 15.01 19.15
N MET A 382 -19.77 15.59 18.92
CA MET A 382 -19.92 16.91 18.29
C MET A 382 -20.79 17.79 19.20
N PRO A 383 -20.39 19.06 19.43
CA PRO A 383 -20.97 19.88 20.47
C PRO A 383 -22.40 20.31 20.12
N SER A 384 -23.26 20.25 21.12
CA SER A 384 -24.63 20.74 21.08
C SER A 384 -24.69 22.21 20.67
N SER A 385 -25.44 22.51 19.60
CA SER A 385 -25.88 23.88 19.30
C SER A 385 -27.41 23.97 19.33
N SER A 386 -27.88 24.68 20.35
CA SER A 386 -29.04 25.59 20.36
C SER A 386 -30.32 25.19 19.60
N ARG A 387 -31.28 24.73 20.40
CA ARG A 387 -32.73 25.04 20.38
C ARG A 387 -33.14 26.24 19.51
N SER A 388 -33.97 26.03 18.49
CA SER A 388 -34.97 27.01 18.03
C SER A 388 -36.19 26.30 17.43
N GLN A 389 -37.36 26.63 17.96
CA GLN A 389 -38.68 26.30 17.43
C GLN A 389 -38.86 26.88 16.02
N LEU A 390 -39.58 26.20 15.12
CA LEU A 390 -40.80 26.74 14.50
C LEU A 390 -41.50 25.72 13.56
N ASP A 391 -42.78 25.57 13.86
CA ASP A 391 -44.00 25.36 13.07
C ASP A 391 -44.12 24.66 11.71
N THR A 392 -45.34 24.09 11.64
CA THR A 392 -46.11 23.36 10.65
C THR A 392 -46.26 23.97 9.25
N SER A 393 -46.32 23.12 8.22
CA SER A 393 -47.51 22.86 7.37
C SER A 393 -47.19 22.47 5.91
N THR A 394 -47.85 21.40 5.46
CA THR A 394 -48.35 21.08 4.11
C THR A 394 -47.61 21.53 2.83
N ALA A 395 -47.15 20.56 2.03
CA ALA A 395 -47.39 20.48 0.57
C ALA A 395 -46.96 19.11 -0.03
N ARG A 396 -47.82 18.51 -0.86
CA ARG A 396 -47.51 17.54 -1.94
C ARG A 396 -47.69 18.29 -3.29
N PRO A 397 -47.46 17.68 -4.48
CA PRO A 397 -46.26 16.99 -4.98
C PRO A 397 -45.84 17.55 -6.38
N ASN A 398 -44.59 17.43 -6.81
CA ASN A 398 -44.22 16.88 -8.13
C ASN A 398 -42.75 17.03 -8.52
N THR A 399 -42.38 16.12 -9.42
CA THR A 399 -41.35 16.19 -10.48
C THR A 399 -39.87 16.01 -10.10
N TYR A 400 -39.41 14.83 -10.51
CA TYR A 400 -38.03 14.42 -10.70
C TYR A 400 -37.25 15.42 -11.57
N ILE A 401 -36.23 16.04 -10.97
CA ILE A 401 -35.03 16.53 -11.67
C ILE A 401 -33.83 16.12 -10.81
N THR A 402 -32.90 15.39 -11.43
CA THR A 402 -31.64 14.94 -10.87
C THR A 402 -30.75 16.11 -10.43
N PRO A 403 -30.06 16.02 -9.27
CA PRO A 403 -28.92 16.89 -9.01
C PRO A 403 -27.60 16.11 -8.97
N ARG A 404 -26.71 16.54 -9.86
CA ARG A 404 -25.25 16.55 -9.70
C ARG A 404 -24.88 16.88 -8.24
N THR A 405 -24.16 16.01 -7.57
CA THR A 405 -23.47 16.36 -6.32
C THR A 405 -22.07 16.87 -6.64
N THR A 406 -21.97 18.19 -6.69
CA THR A 406 -20.71 18.93 -6.61
C THR A 406 -20.17 18.87 -5.17
N ASN A 407 -18.85 18.67 -5.08
CA ASN A 407 -18.05 18.53 -3.88
C ASN A 407 -18.21 19.72 -2.91
N LYS A 408 -18.85 19.47 -1.76
CA LYS A 408 -19.12 20.46 -0.71
C LYS A 408 -18.07 20.46 0.42
N TRP A 409 -16.79 20.25 0.08
CA TRP A 409 -15.66 20.30 1.02
C TRP A 409 -14.57 21.32 0.65
N ARG A 410 -14.73 22.11 -0.41
CA ARG A 410 -13.71 23.09 -0.87
C ARG A 410 -13.82 24.51 -0.29
N SER A 411 -14.81 24.83 0.53
CA SER A 411 -15.11 26.23 0.93
C SER A 411 -14.85 26.60 2.40
N LYS A 412 -14.04 25.85 3.16
CA LYS A 412 -13.71 26.21 4.56
C LYS A 412 -12.22 26.39 4.88
N ILE A 413 -11.34 26.41 3.88
CA ILE A 413 -9.88 26.58 4.09
C ILE A 413 -9.31 27.85 3.43
N PHE A 414 -10.11 28.62 2.66
CA PHE A 414 -9.64 29.84 1.98
C PHE A 414 -10.21 31.17 2.54
N GLU A 415 -10.66 31.19 3.79
CA GLU A 415 -11.23 32.40 4.41
C GLU A 415 -10.51 32.87 5.68
N ARG A 416 -9.18 32.63 5.77
CA ARG A 416 -8.35 33.14 6.88
C ARG A 416 -7.03 33.81 6.50
N LEU A 417 -6.86 34.21 5.24
CA LEU A 417 -5.79 35.14 4.84
C LEU A 417 -6.36 36.26 3.98
N ARG A 418 -7.01 37.21 4.64
CA ARG A 418 -7.29 38.53 4.08
C ARG A 418 -7.06 39.56 5.18
N ALA A 419 -5.92 40.23 5.16
CA ALA A 419 -5.74 41.51 5.82
C ALA A 419 -5.29 42.53 4.76
N PRO A 420 -5.83 43.76 4.77
CA PRO A 420 -5.72 44.70 3.67
C PRO A 420 -4.43 45.50 3.69
N SER A 421 -4.08 45.99 2.50
CA SER A 421 -3.11 47.05 2.25
C SER A 421 -3.63 48.41 2.73
N SER A 422 -2.74 49.24 3.29
CA SER A 422 -2.65 50.67 2.97
C SER A 422 -1.32 51.26 3.47
N SER A 423 -0.89 52.24 2.68
CA SER A 423 0.30 53.09 2.71
C SER A 423 0.54 53.87 3.99
N GLU A 424 1.82 54.10 4.34
CA GLU A 424 2.43 55.44 4.37
C GLU A 424 3.94 55.39 4.63
N SER A 425 4.61 56.47 4.24
CA SER A 425 6.03 56.62 3.93
C SER A 425 6.90 57.15 5.09
N LEU A 426 8.22 57.10 4.86
CA LEU A 426 9.30 58.01 5.32
C LEU A 426 10.16 57.63 6.55
N VAL A 427 11.47 57.45 6.24
CA VAL A 427 12.67 58.02 6.89
C VAL A 427 13.63 57.10 7.67
N SER A 428 14.89 57.20 7.21
CA SER A 428 16.21 57.04 7.86
C SER A 428 16.77 55.67 8.27
N SER A 429 17.86 55.30 7.56
CA SER A 429 19.06 54.60 8.01
C SER A 429 19.67 55.23 9.29
N PRO A 430 20.54 54.54 10.08
CA PRO A 430 21.89 54.22 9.62
C PRO A 430 22.53 52.89 10.10
N SER A 431 23.67 52.66 9.46
CA SER A 431 24.82 51.73 9.65
C SER A 431 25.27 51.38 11.07
N THR A 432 25.88 50.18 11.22
CA THR A 432 27.32 49.87 11.55
C THR A 432 27.42 48.42 12.05
N SER A 433 28.10 47.51 11.33
CA SER A 433 29.43 46.96 11.63
C SER A 433 29.68 46.60 13.10
N ASP A 434 29.90 45.30 13.39
CA ASP A 434 31.20 44.85 13.92
C ASP A 434 31.30 43.32 14.08
N ALA A 435 32.54 42.87 13.97
CA ALA A 435 33.01 41.49 13.85
C ALA A 435 33.54 40.91 15.18
N PHE A 436 34.11 39.70 15.08
CA PHE A 436 34.89 38.92 16.06
C PHE A 436 34.09 38.12 17.12
N SER A 437 34.51 36.96 17.63
CA SER A 437 35.52 35.95 17.28
C SER A 437 35.49 34.88 18.38
N THR A 438 35.77 33.62 18.00
CA THR A 438 36.29 32.46 18.75
C THR A 438 36.24 32.40 20.30
N LYS A 439 35.88 31.22 20.84
CA LYS A 439 36.84 30.29 21.46
C LYS A 439 36.22 28.95 21.88
N SER A 440 36.98 27.90 21.62
CA SER A 440 36.83 26.51 22.04
C SER A 440 37.49 26.29 23.40
N THR A 441 37.03 25.35 24.22
CA THR A 441 37.85 24.71 25.27
C THR A 441 37.37 23.28 25.56
N VAL A 442 38.33 22.36 25.48
CA VAL A 442 38.30 20.92 25.79
C VAL A 442 38.60 20.72 27.28
N PHE A 443 38.05 19.66 27.90
CA PHE A 443 38.69 19.05 29.08
C PHE A 443 38.61 17.52 29.03
N THR A 444 39.79 16.92 29.22
CA THR A 444 40.12 15.50 29.29
C THR A 444 40.14 15.02 30.75
N LYS A 445 39.94 13.71 30.97
CA LYS A 445 40.61 12.96 32.05
C LYS A 445 40.63 11.45 31.76
N ALA A 446 41.83 10.88 31.83
CA ALA A 446 42.15 9.45 31.87
C ALA A 446 42.57 9.06 33.30
N THR A 447 42.69 7.75 33.62
CA THR A 447 43.81 7.09 34.37
C THR A 447 43.53 5.61 34.74
N THR A 448 44.39 4.70 34.23
CA THR A 448 44.94 3.37 34.67
C THR A 448 44.06 2.23 35.23
N MET A 449 44.08 0.97 34.75
CA MET A 449 45.12 -0.09 34.53
C MET A 449 45.46 -0.97 35.75
N THR A 450 45.22 -2.29 35.62
CA THR A 450 46.07 -3.38 36.15
C THR A 450 45.89 -4.64 35.28
N THR A 451 46.99 -5.34 35.04
CA THR A 451 47.28 -6.40 34.06
C THR A 451 47.13 -7.83 34.60
N ALA A 452 46.77 -8.80 33.73
CA ALA A 452 47.36 -10.14 33.71
C ALA A 452 47.14 -10.84 32.34
N THR A 453 48.19 -11.51 31.88
CA THR A 453 48.48 -12.02 30.53
C THR A 453 47.97 -13.44 30.30
N THR A 454 47.43 -13.78 29.12
CA THR A 454 47.75 -15.04 28.40
C THR A 454 47.45 -14.86 26.90
N MET A 455 48.42 -15.26 26.07
CA MET A 455 48.43 -15.11 24.61
C MET A 455 47.56 -16.15 23.90
N THR A 456 46.80 -15.73 22.88
CA THR A 456 46.62 -16.47 21.63
C THR A 456 46.32 -15.50 20.48
N THR A 457 47.10 -15.63 19.42
CA THR A 457 47.13 -14.80 18.21
C THR A 457 45.96 -15.13 17.29
N SER A 458 45.16 -14.14 16.86
CA SER A 458 44.42 -14.23 15.60
C SER A 458 44.07 -12.83 15.08
N ILE A 459 44.60 -12.55 13.90
CA ILE A 459 44.45 -11.32 13.12
C ILE A 459 43.02 -11.29 12.57
N ALA A 460 42.13 -10.53 13.22
CA ALA A 460 40.80 -10.22 12.72
C ALA A 460 40.40 -8.80 13.12
N SER A 461 41.01 -7.79 12.50
CA SER A 461 40.43 -6.45 12.34
C SER A 461 41.21 -5.69 11.26
N ARG A 462 40.48 -4.84 10.52
CA ARG A 462 40.80 -4.24 9.19
C ARG A 462 40.34 -5.22 8.09
N ILE A 463 39.24 -5.01 7.38
CA ILE A 463 38.82 -3.77 6.69
C ILE A 463 37.28 -3.75 6.62
N GLY A 464 36.68 -2.82 7.35
CA GLY A 464 35.42 -2.20 6.93
C GLY A 464 35.77 -0.98 6.10
N ALA A 465 35.51 -1.03 4.80
CA ALA A 465 35.56 0.15 3.94
C ALA A 465 34.45 0.02 2.89
N ASN A 466 33.61 1.06 2.83
CA ASN A 466 32.57 1.30 1.84
C ASN A 466 33.02 0.89 0.43
N ILE A 467 32.27 -0.01 -0.20
CA ILE A 467 32.39 -0.27 -1.64
C ILE A 467 31.46 0.72 -2.35
N GLN A 468 31.98 1.92 -2.64
CA GLN A 468 31.49 2.66 -3.79
C GLN A 468 32.17 2.09 -5.04
N PRO A 469 31.48 2.03 -6.19
CA PRO A 469 32.12 1.63 -7.44
C PRO A 469 33.20 2.66 -7.79
N THR A 470 34.47 2.28 -7.64
CA THR A 470 35.59 3.14 -8.01
C THR A 470 35.50 3.47 -9.49
N ILE A 471 35.28 4.75 -9.80
CA ILE A 471 35.45 5.29 -11.14
C ILE A 471 36.95 5.25 -11.43
N LEU A 472 37.39 4.31 -12.26
CA LEU A 472 38.80 4.21 -12.68
C LEU A 472 39.16 5.46 -13.49
N GLN A 473 40.18 6.21 -13.02
CA GLN A 473 40.71 7.37 -13.75
C GLN A 473 41.84 6.98 -14.69
N VAL A 474 42.14 7.87 -15.64
CA VAL A 474 43.18 7.70 -16.67
C VAL A 474 44.55 7.54 -16.01
N GLY A 475 45.12 6.33 -16.08
CA GLY A 475 46.51 6.05 -15.64
C GLY A 475 46.66 4.92 -14.62
N ASP A 476 45.58 4.45 -14.00
CA ASP A 476 45.70 3.41 -12.97
C ASP A 476 45.75 2.00 -13.58
N MET A 477 46.94 1.40 -13.59
CA MET A 477 47.04 -0.06 -13.68
C MET A 477 46.61 -0.67 -12.33
N PRO A 478 45.61 -1.56 -12.29
CA PRO A 478 45.13 -2.13 -11.04
C PRO A 478 46.18 -3.06 -10.41
N VAL A 479 46.43 -2.86 -9.12
CA VAL A 479 47.28 -3.74 -8.30
C VAL A 479 46.69 -5.16 -8.31
N PRO A 480 47.48 -6.23 -8.55
CA PRO A 480 46.97 -7.59 -8.55
C PRO A 480 46.39 -7.95 -7.17
N ARG A 481 45.07 -8.06 -7.06
CA ARG A 481 44.41 -8.66 -5.90
C ARG A 481 44.46 -10.19 -6.01
N ILE A 482 44.75 -10.84 -4.90
CA ILE A 482 44.64 -12.30 -4.77
C ILE A 482 43.17 -12.59 -4.44
N TYR A 483 42.43 -13.19 -5.37
CA TYR A 483 41.03 -13.55 -5.17
C TYR A 483 40.94 -14.96 -4.59
N VAL A 484 40.21 -15.11 -3.49
CA VAL A 484 39.94 -16.39 -2.84
C VAL A 484 38.47 -16.65 -3.13
N ASN A 485 38.12 -17.71 -3.86
CA ASN A 485 36.77 -18.07 -4.35
C ASN A 485 35.70 -18.10 -3.25
N SER A 486 35.37 -16.90 -2.77
CA SER A 486 34.46 -16.58 -1.70
C SER A 486 33.19 -16.03 -2.32
N THR A 487 32.10 -16.08 -1.58
CA THR A 487 30.80 -15.55 -2.02
C THR A 487 30.88 -14.07 -2.42
N LEU A 488 31.79 -13.29 -1.83
CA LEU A 488 32.04 -11.90 -2.17
C LEU A 488 32.77 -11.75 -3.51
N ASP A 489 33.77 -12.58 -3.77
CA ASP A 489 34.55 -12.53 -5.02
C ASP A 489 33.72 -13.03 -6.23
N ILE A 490 32.83 -14.00 -6.03
CA ILE A 490 31.85 -14.44 -7.04
C ILE A 490 30.88 -13.31 -7.41
N ARG A 491 30.40 -12.56 -6.41
CA ARG A 491 29.56 -11.37 -6.65
C ARG A 491 30.33 -10.29 -7.42
N GLY A 492 31.58 -10.03 -7.03
CA GLY A 492 32.45 -9.09 -7.74
C GLY A 492 32.66 -9.49 -9.21
N LEU A 493 32.89 -10.77 -9.50
CA LEU A 493 33.00 -11.27 -10.87
C LEU A 493 31.69 -11.09 -11.67
N HIS A 494 30.53 -11.36 -11.05
CA HIS A 494 29.23 -11.12 -11.68
C HIS A 494 29.01 -9.64 -12.02
N ASP A 495 29.41 -8.73 -11.14
CA ASP A 495 29.26 -7.29 -11.37
C ASP A 495 30.19 -6.79 -12.48
N LEU A 496 31.42 -7.30 -12.57
CA LEU A 496 32.31 -7.03 -13.69
C LEU A 496 31.73 -7.52 -15.02
N ILE A 497 31.13 -8.72 -15.06
CA ILE A 497 30.48 -9.26 -16.27
C ILE A 497 29.31 -8.37 -16.71
N ARG A 498 28.45 -7.95 -15.77
CA ARG A 498 27.34 -7.04 -16.07
C ARG A 498 27.82 -5.69 -16.57
N ALA A 499 28.79 -5.08 -15.89
CA ALA A 499 29.35 -3.79 -16.26
C ALA A 499 29.94 -3.82 -17.68
N ARG A 500 30.67 -4.88 -18.02
CA ARG A 500 31.18 -5.08 -19.38
C ARG A 500 30.06 -5.20 -20.39
N TYR A 501 29.07 -6.07 -20.13
CA TYR A 501 27.96 -6.28 -21.06
C TYR A 501 27.17 -5.01 -21.34
N THR A 502 26.95 -4.17 -20.32
CA THR A 502 26.33 -2.84 -20.48
C THR A 502 27.16 -1.95 -21.40
N LEU A 503 28.47 -1.87 -21.20
CA LEU A 503 29.36 -1.08 -22.06
C LEU A 503 29.38 -1.63 -23.49
N ASP A 504 29.46 -2.95 -23.68
CA ASP A 504 29.48 -3.59 -25.00
C ASP A 504 28.21 -3.29 -25.80
N ILE A 505 27.03 -3.33 -25.15
CA ILE A 505 25.76 -2.92 -25.78
C ILE A 505 25.80 -1.44 -26.17
N GLU A 506 26.26 -0.57 -25.27
CA GLU A 506 26.31 0.86 -25.54
C GLU A 506 27.25 1.18 -26.70
N ILE A 507 28.45 0.59 -26.72
CA ILE A 507 29.44 0.74 -27.79
C ILE A 507 28.84 0.26 -29.13
N TRP A 508 28.25 -0.94 -29.15
CA TRP A 508 27.64 -1.50 -30.36
C TRP A 508 26.44 -0.70 -30.87
N SER A 509 25.62 -0.15 -29.96
CA SER A 509 24.47 0.68 -30.33
C SER A 509 24.88 1.95 -31.05
N GLN A 510 26.12 2.41 -30.86
CA GLN A 510 26.66 3.64 -31.44
C GLN A 510 27.63 3.40 -32.61
N ARG A 511 27.56 2.23 -33.26
CA ARG A 511 28.39 1.88 -34.44
C ARG A 511 28.28 2.87 -35.61
N MET A 512 27.15 3.57 -35.73
CA MET A 512 26.89 4.58 -36.76
C MET A 512 27.14 6.03 -36.26
N CYS A 513 27.94 6.21 -35.21
CA CYS A 513 28.22 7.55 -34.66
C CYS A 513 29.05 8.42 -35.62
N ARG A 514 28.87 9.74 -35.52
CA ARG A 514 29.63 10.72 -36.31
C ARG A 514 31.09 10.75 -35.81
N PRO A 515 32.08 11.10 -36.67
CA PRO A 515 33.50 11.10 -36.27
C PRO A 515 33.82 11.89 -34.99
N ARG A 516 33.13 13.02 -34.77
CA ARG A 516 33.28 13.86 -33.58
C ARG A 516 32.85 13.20 -32.27
N ASP A 517 31.92 12.25 -32.33
CA ASP A 517 31.35 11.56 -31.16
C ASP A 517 32.14 10.29 -30.81
N ARG A 518 33.07 9.86 -31.69
CA ARG A 518 33.93 8.66 -31.50
C ARG A 518 34.81 8.76 -30.27
N ILE A 519 35.29 9.96 -29.92
CA ILE A 519 36.15 10.19 -28.75
C ILE A 519 35.47 9.71 -27.45
N LEU A 520 34.16 9.94 -27.31
CA LEU A 520 33.41 9.48 -26.13
C LEU A 520 33.17 7.97 -26.13
N ILE A 521 33.18 7.34 -27.31
CA ILE A 521 33.02 5.89 -27.45
C ILE A 521 34.34 5.17 -27.27
N GLU A 522 35.46 5.74 -27.71
CA GLU A 522 36.82 5.25 -27.46
C GLU A 522 37.11 5.14 -25.95
N ASP A 523 36.66 6.11 -25.13
CA ASP A 523 36.76 5.99 -23.66
C ASP A 523 35.97 4.79 -23.13
N LYS A 524 34.74 4.59 -23.62
CA LYS A 524 33.90 3.45 -23.22
C LYS A 524 34.51 2.11 -23.66
N MET A 525 35.08 2.07 -24.86
CA MET A 525 35.78 0.91 -25.41
C MET A 525 36.96 0.52 -24.54
N ARG A 526 37.81 1.48 -24.19
CA ARG A 526 38.95 1.27 -23.28
C ARG A 526 38.48 0.74 -21.93
N ARG A 527 37.42 1.30 -21.36
CA ARG A 527 36.84 0.84 -20.09
C ARG A 527 36.30 -0.59 -20.18
N SER A 528 35.64 -0.95 -21.29
CA SER A 528 35.16 -2.32 -21.50
C SER A 528 36.32 -3.31 -21.59
N ASP A 529 37.38 -2.97 -22.31
CA ASP A 529 38.58 -3.81 -22.47
C ASP A 529 39.34 -3.98 -21.14
N VAL A 530 39.43 -2.92 -20.32
CA VAL A 530 39.98 -3.01 -18.95
C VAL A 530 39.16 -3.94 -18.07
N ILE A 531 37.83 -3.89 -18.15
CA ILE A 531 36.96 -4.80 -17.39
C ILE A 531 37.13 -6.25 -17.87
N LEU A 532 37.26 -6.49 -19.18
CA LEU A 532 37.59 -7.81 -19.71
C LEU A 532 38.90 -8.33 -19.11
N PHE A 533 39.94 -7.48 -19.05
CA PHE A 533 41.22 -7.86 -18.47
C PHE A 533 41.09 -8.24 -16.99
N ASN A 534 40.30 -7.49 -16.21
CA ASN A 534 40.01 -7.80 -14.81
C ASN A 534 39.28 -9.15 -14.66
N ILE A 535 38.27 -9.42 -15.50
CA ILE A 535 37.56 -10.71 -15.53
C ILE A 535 38.56 -11.85 -15.80
N LEU A 536 39.45 -11.69 -16.78
CA LEU A 536 40.45 -12.70 -17.10
C LEU A 536 41.47 -12.91 -15.97
N ASN A 537 41.86 -11.85 -15.25
CA ASN A 537 42.76 -11.96 -14.10
C ASN A 537 42.12 -12.70 -12.92
N VAL A 538 40.84 -12.42 -12.63
CA VAL A 538 40.09 -13.16 -11.60
C VAL A 538 40.05 -14.64 -11.97
N ILE A 539 39.65 -14.98 -13.20
CA ILE A 539 39.62 -16.36 -13.69
C ILE A 539 41.00 -17.01 -13.65
N LYS A 540 42.07 -16.29 -14.00
CA LYS A 540 43.44 -16.80 -13.92
C LYS A 540 43.85 -17.11 -12.48
N SER A 541 43.46 -16.26 -11.52
CA SER A 541 43.77 -16.45 -10.10
C SER A 541 43.05 -17.67 -9.49
N TRP A 542 41.84 -17.98 -9.99
CA TRP A 542 41.05 -19.13 -9.56
C TRP A 542 41.44 -20.45 -10.22
N ASP A 543 42.41 -20.44 -11.15
CA ASP A 543 42.89 -21.64 -11.84
C ASP A 543 43.88 -22.47 -11.01
N LYS A 544 43.57 -22.66 -9.72
CA LYS A 544 44.32 -23.48 -8.77
C LYS A 544 43.36 -24.44 -8.10
N ARG A 545 43.74 -25.71 -7.98
CA ARG A 545 42.90 -26.75 -7.37
C ARG A 545 42.53 -26.43 -5.91
N GLU A 546 43.45 -25.78 -5.19
CA GLU A 546 43.34 -25.40 -3.78
C GLU A 546 42.26 -24.34 -3.50
N VAL A 547 41.74 -23.68 -4.53
CA VAL A 547 40.75 -22.59 -4.41
C VAL A 547 39.29 -23.12 -4.47
N TRP A 548 39.10 -24.41 -4.70
CA TRP A 548 37.77 -25.01 -4.90
C TRP A 548 37.52 -26.15 -3.92
N ASP A 549 36.40 -26.08 -3.19
CA ASP A 549 36.02 -27.08 -2.19
C ASP A 549 35.66 -28.44 -2.83
N SER A 550 35.13 -28.44 -4.06
CA SER A 550 34.70 -29.64 -4.78
C SER A 550 35.53 -29.92 -6.04
N SER A 551 35.82 -31.21 -6.30
CA SER A 551 36.43 -31.71 -7.55
C SER A 551 35.58 -31.42 -8.79
N GLU A 552 34.27 -31.48 -8.63
CA GLU A 552 33.33 -31.30 -9.73
C GLU A 552 33.16 -29.83 -10.12
N GLU A 553 33.16 -28.93 -9.14
CA GLU A 553 33.08 -27.49 -9.38
C GLU A 553 34.32 -26.96 -10.10
N TYR A 554 35.51 -27.45 -9.74
CA TYR A 554 36.74 -27.11 -10.45
C TYR A 554 36.73 -27.60 -11.91
N ARG A 555 36.14 -28.77 -12.16
CA ARG A 555 35.96 -29.30 -13.53
C ARG A 555 35.01 -28.43 -14.34
N LEU A 556 33.89 -27.99 -13.75
CA LEU A 556 32.95 -27.07 -14.37
C LEU A 556 33.61 -25.71 -14.66
N PHE A 557 34.37 -25.19 -13.71
CA PHE A 557 35.15 -23.96 -13.88
C PHE A 557 36.13 -24.06 -15.04
N LYS A 558 36.85 -25.18 -15.20
CA LYS A 558 37.75 -25.39 -16.35
C LYS A 558 37.01 -25.32 -17.69
N VAL A 559 35.81 -25.91 -17.78
CA VAL A 559 34.96 -25.82 -18.98
C VAL A 559 34.54 -24.37 -19.26
N ILE A 560 34.12 -23.64 -18.23
CA ILE A 560 33.72 -22.22 -18.34
C ILE A 560 34.92 -21.35 -18.75
N LYS A 561 36.07 -21.53 -18.10
CA LYS A 561 37.33 -20.86 -18.42
C LYS A 561 37.71 -21.09 -19.87
N GLN A 562 37.61 -22.34 -20.36
CA GLN A 562 37.93 -22.66 -21.74
C GLN A 562 36.99 -21.94 -22.69
N ARG A 563 35.67 -21.97 -22.48
CA ARG A 563 34.70 -21.17 -23.26
C ARG A 563 34.99 -19.68 -23.23
N LEU A 564 35.48 -19.15 -22.11
CA LEU A 564 35.84 -17.75 -21.96
C LEU A 564 37.17 -17.41 -22.66
N ILE A 565 38.09 -18.35 -22.85
CA ILE A 565 39.38 -18.07 -23.52
C ILE A 565 39.31 -18.38 -25.02
N THR A 566 38.62 -19.44 -25.43
CA THR A 566 38.55 -19.89 -26.83
C THR A 566 37.31 -19.40 -27.60
N GLY A 567 36.35 -18.75 -26.93
CA GLY A 567 35.10 -18.33 -27.58
C GLY A 567 35.30 -17.22 -28.62
N GLU A 568 34.94 -17.50 -29.88
CA GLU A 568 34.93 -16.59 -31.05
C GLU A 568 34.00 -15.36 -30.94
N GLY A 569 33.49 -15.04 -29.74
CA GLY A 569 32.53 -13.95 -29.50
C GLY A 569 33.07 -12.77 -28.70
N LYS A 570 34.36 -12.76 -28.34
CA LYS A 570 34.94 -11.72 -27.48
C LYS A 570 35.73 -10.71 -28.31
N ARG A 571 35.12 -9.54 -28.51
CA ARG A 571 35.77 -8.42 -29.17
C ARG A 571 36.60 -7.62 -28.16
N LEU A 572 37.83 -7.28 -28.55
CA LEU A 572 38.61 -6.19 -27.97
C LEU A 572 38.27 -4.96 -28.78
N TRP A 573 37.70 -3.95 -28.15
CA TRP A 573 37.20 -2.80 -28.87
C TRP A 573 38.32 -1.88 -29.35
N GLU A 574 39.35 -1.67 -28.54
CA GLU A 574 40.49 -0.79 -28.85
C GLU A 574 41.20 -1.17 -30.17
N GLY A 575 41.27 -2.46 -30.50
CA GLY A 575 41.84 -2.96 -31.77
C GLY A 575 40.83 -3.18 -32.89
N HIS A 576 39.53 -3.16 -32.58
CA HIS A 576 38.46 -3.43 -33.53
C HIS A 576 37.25 -2.54 -33.20
N PRO A 577 37.26 -1.25 -33.54
CA PRO A 577 36.14 -0.36 -33.27
C PRO A 577 34.87 -0.76 -34.03
N PRO A 578 33.68 -0.47 -33.48
CA PRO A 578 32.40 -0.89 -34.07
C PRO A 578 32.09 -0.25 -35.42
N TRP A 579 32.75 0.86 -35.78
CA TRP A 579 32.54 1.60 -37.04
C TRP A 579 33.46 1.14 -38.19
N GLU A 580 34.33 0.14 -37.97
CA GLU A 580 35.14 -0.50 -39.02
C GLU A 580 34.46 -1.74 -39.63
N GLN A 581 33.20 -2.02 -39.27
CA GLN A 581 32.40 -3.15 -39.73
C GLN A 581 31.27 -2.75 -40.68
#